data_AF-A0A800AR94-F1
#
_entry.id   AF-A0A800AR94-F1
#
_cell.length_a   1.000
_cell.length_b   1.000
_cell.length_c   1.000
_cell.angle_alpha   90.00
_cell.angle_beta   90.00
_cell.angle_gamma   90.00
#
_symmetry.space_group_name_H-M   'P 1'
#
loop_
_entity.id
_entity.type
_entity.pdbx_description
1 polymer ?
#
loop_
_entity_poly.entity_id
_entity_poly.type
_entity_poly.pdbx_seq_one_letter_code
_entity_poly.pdbx_strand_id
1 'polypeptide(L)'
;MFKKIVLIFIFLFSAFSDEVRIAEEVNVVGVRTNYLTGYGIVVGLNKSGDGTTTKFTLLSIANMLKKMGIYIDPKDIKTKNAAAVIVTANMPPFAKSGMRFDVTVSSLGDAKDIGNGILIRTPLFGPDGKVYAFAQGTVSTGGGFSESNRGGKVQKNFTTTGVVINGGIIERNLPFDFNKQDYLVLTLKHPDFLKAKGIADTINESFNWFA
;
A
#
# COMPACT_ATOMS: atom_id res chain seq x y z
N MET A 1 7.43 -23.78 -60.98
CA MET A 1 7.74 -23.80 -59.53
C MET A 1 7.51 -22.45 -58.85
N PHE A 2 7.85 -21.32 -59.47
CA PHE A 2 7.72 -19.98 -58.86
C PHE A 2 6.29 -19.62 -58.38
N LYS A 3 5.25 -19.93 -59.16
CA LYS A 3 3.84 -19.71 -58.75
C LYS A 3 3.41 -20.49 -57.50
N LYS A 4 3.97 -21.67 -57.24
CA LYS A 4 3.66 -22.47 -56.04
C LYS A 4 4.33 -21.90 -54.78
N ILE A 5 5.50 -21.28 -54.93
CA ILE A 5 6.23 -20.61 -53.83
C ILE A 5 5.52 -19.31 -53.43
N VAL A 6 5.01 -18.53 -54.40
CA VAL A 6 4.23 -17.31 -54.12
C VAL A 6 2.91 -17.63 -53.39
N LEU A 7 2.25 -18.74 -53.75
CA LEU A 7 1.01 -19.16 -53.07
C LEU A 7 1.25 -19.59 -51.61
N ILE A 8 2.40 -20.23 -51.32
CA ILE A 8 2.80 -20.62 -49.96
C ILE A 8 3.14 -19.38 -49.12
N PHE A 9 3.79 -18.37 -49.71
CA PHE A 9 4.14 -17.13 -48.99
C PHE A 9 2.90 -16.29 -48.64
N ILE A 10 1.86 -16.32 -49.48
CA ILE A 10 0.56 -15.66 -49.20
C ILE A 10 -0.21 -16.39 -48.10
N PHE A 11 -0.07 -17.72 -47.96
CA PHE A 11 -0.74 -18.47 -46.89
C PHE A 11 -0.08 -18.26 -45.52
N LEU A 12 1.24 -18.05 -45.48
CA LEU A 12 2.00 -17.74 -44.26
C LEU A 12 1.72 -16.33 -43.68
N PHE A 13 1.04 -15.46 -44.43
CA PHE A 13 0.62 -14.14 -43.98
C PHE A 13 -0.82 -14.12 -43.43
N SER A 14 -1.46 -15.30 -43.27
CA SER A 14 -2.80 -15.39 -42.71
C SER A 14 -2.78 -15.10 -41.21
N ALA A 15 -3.10 -13.84 -40.89
CA ALA A 15 -3.73 -13.36 -39.68
C ALA A 15 -3.09 -13.79 -38.34
N PHE A 16 -2.15 -12.98 -37.86
CA PHE A 16 -2.06 -12.76 -36.42
C PHE A 16 -3.36 -12.05 -36.00
N SER A 17 -4.34 -12.83 -35.55
CA SER A 17 -5.49 -12.29 -34.83
C SER A 17 -5.07 -12.12 -33.38
N ASP A 18 -4.60 -10.92 -33.02
CA ASP A 18 -4.35 -10.59 -31.62
C ASP A 18 -5.71 -10.53 -30.91
N GLU A 19 -6.01 -11.58 -30.14
CA GLU A 19 -7.16 -11.58 -29.24
C GLU A 19 -6.90 -10.56 -28.13
N VAL A 20 -7.51 -9.38 -28.24
CA VAL A 20 -7.41 -8.34 -27.22
C VAL A 20 -8.49 -8.58 -26.18
N ARG A 21 -8.08 -8.92 -24.96
CA ARG A 21 -9.02 -9.06 -23.84
C ARG A 21 -9.45 -7.66 -23.38
N ILE A 22 -10.76 -7.40 -23.38
CA ILE A 22 -11.32 -6.12 -22.91
C ILE A 22 -10.80 -5.77 -21.51
N ALA A 23 -10.66 -6.76 -20.62
CA ALA A 23 -10.13 -6.59 -19.27
C ALA A 23 -8.69 -6.04 -19.21
N GLU A 24 -7.90 -6.22 -20.27
CA GLU A 24 -6.53 -5.69 -20.36
C GLU A 24 -6.51 -4.24 -20.82
N GLU A 25 -7.53 -3.77 -21.54
CA GLU A 25 -7.63 -2.40 -22.06
C GLU A 25 -8.42 -1.44 -21.16
N VAL A 26 -9.19 -1.97 -20.19
CA VAL A 26 -10.09 -1.16 -19.34
C VAL A 26 -9.79 -1.27 -17.84
N ASN A 27 -10.20 -0.25 -17.10
CA ASN A 27 -10.35 -0.26 -15.65
C ASN A 27 -11.84 -0.16 -15.30
N VAL A 28 -12.25 -0.83 -14.23
CA VAL A 28 -13.61 -0.67 -13.69
C VAL A 28 -13.64 0.53 -12.76
N VAL A 29 -14.53 1.48 -13.04
CA VAL A 29 -14.70 2.65 -12.17
C VAL A 29 -15.19 2.21 -10.80
N GLY A 30 -14.58 2.77 -9.75
CA GLY A 30 -14.85 2.40 -8.35
C GLY A 30 -13.95 1.28 -7.81
N VAL A 31 -13.28 0.53 -8.69
CA VAL A 31 -12.30 -0.49 -8.32
C VAL A 31 -10.92 0.15 -8.25
N ARG A 32 -10.63 0.77 -7.10
CA ARG A 32 -9.34 1.42 -6.84
C ARG A 32 -8.71 0.94 -5.54
N THR A 33 -7.38 0.97 -5.49
CA THR A 33 -6.62 0.89 -4.25
C THR A 33 -6.93 2.11 -3.39
N ASN A 34 -7.09 1.91 -2.09
CA ASN A 34 -7.32 3.00 -1.15
C ASN A 34 -6.10 3.17 -0.26
N TYR A 35 -5.56 4.38 -0.25
CA TYR A 35 -4.44 4.74 0.58
C TYR A 35 -4.90 5.00 1.99
N LEU A 36 -4.25 4.35 2.95
CA LEU A 36 -4.48 4.57 4.36
C LEU A 36 -3.22 5.20 4.97
N THR A 37 -3.43 6.10 5.92
CA THR A 37 -2.34 6.73 6.68
C THR A 37 -2.67 6.76 8.15
N GLY A 38 -1.67 6.50 8.99
CA GLY A 38 -1.79 6.53 10.43
C GLY A 38 -0.57 7.18 11.08
N TYR A 39 -0.79 7.68 12.28
CA TYR A 39 0.26 8.19 13.14
C TYR A 39 0.49 7.18 14.27
N GLY A 40 1.69 6.63 14.34
CA GLY A 40 2.04 5.53 15.24
C GLY A 40 3.25 5.83 16.11
N ILE A 41 3.55 4.86 16.98
CA ILE A 41 4.74 4.87 17.82
C ILE A 41 5.43 3.52 17.67
N VAL A 42 6.72 3.54 17.33
CA VAL A 42 7.58 2.36 17.39
C VAL A 42 8.32 2.39 18.72
N VAL A 43 8.34 1.27 19.45
CA VAL A 43 9.03 1.11 20.74
C VAL A 43 10.04 -0.03 20.69
N GLY A 44 10.87 -0.15 21.73
CA GLY A 44 11.88 -1.21 21.83
C GLY A 44 13.16 -0.88 21.07
N LEU A 45 13.37 0.39 20.72
CA LEU A 45 14.55 0.85 20.01
C LEU A 45 15.77 0.91 20.95
N ASN A 46 16.93 0.50 20.47
CA ASN A 46 18.16 0.47 21.27
C ASN A 46 18.86 1.84 21.26
N LYS A 47 18.29 2.81 21.99
CA LYS A 47 18.77 4.21 22.05
C LYS A 47 18.84 4.91 20.68
N SER A 48 18.15 4.37 19.68
CA SER A 48 18.08 4.86 18.30
C SER A 48 16.78 5.60 17.98
N GLY A 49 15.86 5.70 18.95
CA GLY A 49 14.63 6.48 18.82
C GLY A 49 14.85 7.99 18.86
N ASP A 50 13.76 8.72 18.87
CA ASP A 50 13.76 10.19 18.78
C ASP A 50 14.51 10.84 19.96
N GLY A 51 15.07 12.01 19.73
CA GLY A 51 15.59 12.89 20.76
C GLY A 51 14.51 13.46 21.67
N THR A 52 14.92 13.95 22.84
CA THR A 52 14.01 14.62 23.79
C THR A 52 13.55 15.99 23.31
N THR A 53 14.17 16.52 22.24
CA THR A 53 13.76 17.75 21.54
C THR A 53 12.52 17.54 20.67
N THR A 54 12.18 16.28 20.36
CA THR A 54 11.10 15.91 19.45
C THR A 54 9.76 15.90 20.19
N LYS A 55 9.16 17.09 20.31
CA LYS A 55 7.95 17.33 21.12
C LYS A 55 6.77 16.44 20.75
N PHE A 56 6.58 16.14 19.46
CA PHE A 56 5.47 15.31 19.02
C PHE A 56 5.56 13.87 19.53
N THR A 57 6.76 13.29 19.59
CA THR A 57 6.97 11.94 20.13
C THR A 57 6.62 11.86 21.60
N LEU A 58 7.07 12.83 22.40
CA LEU A 58 6.72 12.93 23.83
C LEU A 58 5.21 13.03 24.04
N LEU A 59 4.55 13.95 23.32
CA LEU A 59 3.10 14.13 23.41
C LEU A 59 2.34 12.88 22.99
N SER A 60 2.86 12.15 22.01
CA SER A 60 2.21 10.94 21.50
C SER A 60 2.27 9.80 22.49
N ILE A 61 3.44 9.58 23.10
CA ILE A 61 3.60 8.57 24.14
C ILE A 61 2.75 8.94 25.36
N ALA A 62 2.75 10.22 25.77
CA ALA A 62 1.92 10.70 26.87
C ALA A 62 0.42 10.48 26.60
N ASN A 63 -0.06 10.82 25.38
CA ASN A 63 -1.45 10.62 24.98
C ASN A 63 -1.84 9.14 24.90
N MET A 64 -0.92 8.29 24.42
CA MET A 64 -1.11 6.84 24.39
C MET A 64 -1.27 6.29 25.81
N LEU A 65 -0.34 6.61 26.70
CA LEU A 65 -0.38 6.18 28.10
C LEU A 65 -1.64 6.70 28.80
N LYS A 66 -2.02 7.95 28.54
CA LYS A 66 -3.25 8.54 29.07
C LYS A 66 -4.51 7.77 28.65
N LYS A 67 -4.58 7.32 27.39
CA LYS A 67 -5.67 6.45 26.90
C LYS A 67 -5.69 5.08 27.57
N MET A 68 -4.56 4.63 28.12
CA MET A 68 -4.43 3.39 28.90
C MET A 68 -4.65 3.61 30.40
N GLY A 69 -5.06 4.82 30.83
CA GLY A 69 -5.26 5.16 32.24
C GLY A 69 -4.00 5.55 33.00
N ILE A 70 -2.86 5.71 32.31
CA ILE A 70 -1.59 6.08 32.90
C ILE A 70 -1.31 7.56 32.62
N TYR A 71 -1.24 8.37 33.66
CA TYR A 71 -0.96 9.80 33.55
C TYR A 71 0.53 10.05 33.78
N ILE A 72 1.19 10.68 32.81
CA ILE A 72 2.61 11.04 32.86
C ILE A 72 2.79 12.43 32.26
N ASP A 73 3.66 13.25 32.84
CA ASP A 73 4.08 14.50 32.18
C ASP A 73 4.94 14.13 30.96
N PRO A 74 4.65 14.66 29.76
CA PRO A 74 5.50 14.47 28.60
C PRO A 74 7.00 14.70 28.87
N LYS A 75 7.38 15.58 29.80
CA LYS A 75 8.78 15.85 30.17
C LYS A 75 9.49 14.67 30.83
N ASP A 76 8.75 13.75 31.46
CA ASP A 76 9.30 12.60 32.17
C ASP A 76 9.57 11.39 31.23
N ILE A 77 9.17 11.50 29.96
CA ILE A 77 9.29 10.42 28.99
C ILE A 77 10.68 10.39 28.36
N LYS A 78 11.35 9.24 28.45
CA LYS A 78 12.64 8.99 27.77
C LYS A 78 12.40 8.49 26.34
N THR A 79 12.64 9.34 25.35
CA THR A 79 12.33 9.07 23.93
C THR A 79 13.33 8.18 23.23
N LYS A 80 14.55 7.99 23.73
CA LYS A 80 15.59 7.25 22.99
C LYS A 80 15.22 5.78 22.68
N ASN A 81 14.20 5.24 23.34
CA ASN A 81 13.69 3.87 23.09
C ASN A 81 12.40 3.83 22.27
N ALA A 82 11.93 4.99 21.78
CA ALA A 82 10.71 5.10 21.00
C ALA A 82 10.85 6.14 19.87
N ALA A 83 10.10 5.95 18.79
CA ALA A 83 10.05 6.90 17.68
C ALA A 83 8.59 7.13 17.29
N ALA A 84 8.24 8.38 17.03
CA ALA A 84 7.01 8.69 16.34
C ALA A 84 7.17 8.37 14.85
N VAL A 85 6.16 7.72 14.29
CA VAL A 85 6.21 7.22 12.92
C VAL A 85 4.94 7.56 12.16
N ILE A 86 5.09 7.72 10.85
CA ILE A 86 3.98 7.65 9.91
C ILE A 86 3.88 6.23 9.39
N VAL A 87 2.66 5.69 9.42
CA VAL A 87 2.33 4.39 8.87
C VAL A 87 1.49 4.62 7.62
N THR A 88 1.91 4.06 6.49
CA THR A 88 1.16 4.11 5.24
C THR A 88 0.85 2.70 4.77
N ALA A 89 -0.28 2.55 4.09
CA ALA A 89 -0.66 1.27 3.53
C ALA A 89 -1.56 1.43 2.31
N ASN A 90 -1.50 0.42 1.46
CA ASN A 90 -2.33 0.32 0.26
C ASN A 90 -3.37 -0.78 0.51
N MET A 91 -4.61 -0.39 0.76
CA MET A 91 -5.70 -1.35 0.91
C MET A 91 -6.19 -1.77 -0.49
N PRO A 92 -6.15 -3.07 -0.84
CA PRO A 92 -6.56 -3.53 -2.15
C PRO A 92 -8.05 -3.26 -2.40
N PRO A 93 -8.48 -3.15 -3.67
CA PRO A 93 -9.89 -3.12 -3.99
C PRO A 93 -10.59 -4.37 -3.43
N PHE A 94 -11.85 -4.21 -3.01
CA PHE A 94 -12.68 -5.29 -2.44
C PHE A 94 -12.17 -5.89 -1.11
N ALA A 95 -11.19 -5.24 -0.47
CA ALA A 95 -10.79 -5.50 0.90
C ALA A 95 -11.99 -5.75 1.83
N LYS A 96 -11.97 -6.87 2.54
CA LYS A 96 -12.97 -7.28 3.52
C LYS A 96 -12.40 -7.22 4.93
N SER A 97 -13.27 -6.95 5.89
CA SER A 97 -12.95 -7.03 7.31
C SER A 97 -12.25 -8.36 7.66
N GLY A 98 -11.18 -8.29 8.45
CA GLY A 98 -10.34 -9.42 8.84
C GLY A 98 -9.18 -9.75 7.90
N MET A 99 -9.17 -9.23 6.66
CA MET A 99 -8.02 -9.40 5.76
C MET A 99 -6.80 -8.66 6.31
N ARG A 100 -5.63 -9.27 6.12
CA ARG A 100 -4.33 -8.69 6.49
C ARG A 100 -3.61 -8.10 5.28
N PHE A 101 -2.75 -7.12 5.54
CA PHE A 101 -1.93 -6.47 4.53
C PHE A 101 -0.64 -5.92 5.14
N ASP A 102 0.33 -5.65 4.28
CA ASP A 102 1.61 -5.06 4.67
C ASP A 102 1.48 -3.55 4.88
N VAL A 103 2.21 -3.02 5.85
CA VAL A 103 2.29 -1.58 6.07
C VAL A 103 3.72 -1.08 6.02
N THR A 104 3.91 0.10 5.47
CA THR A 104 5.18 0.82 5.49
C THR A 104 5.20 1.77 6.67
N VAL A 105 6.28 1.76 7.42
CA VAL A 105 6.49 2.56 8.62
C VAL A 105 7.72 3.42 8.41
N SER A 106 7.58 4.73 8.59
CA SER A 106 8.67 5.69 8.43
C SER A 106 8.77 6.59 9.66
N SER A 107 9.99 6.81 10.13
CA SER A 107 10.27 7.79 11.19
C SER A 107 9.76 9.17 10.78
N LEU A 108 9.02 9.81 11.69
CA LEU A 108 8.63 11.21 11.53
C LEU A 108 9.65 12.16 12.16
N GLY A 109 10.39 11.70 13.17
CA GLY A 109 11.37 12.48 13.91
C GLY A 109 12.81 12.19 13.56
N ASP A 110 13.68 12.47 14.52
CA ASP A 110 15.13 12.37 14.44
C ASP A 110 15.66 11.00 14.88
N ALA A 111 14.80 9.97 14.96
CA ALA A 111 15.22 8.60 15.19
C ALA A 111 16.28 8.20 14.17
N LYS A 112 17.36 7.61 14.68
CA LYS A 112 18.47 7.11 13.88
C LYS A 112 18.11 5.81 13.18
N ASP A 113 17.35 4.94 13.85
CA ASP A 113 16.97 3.61 13.37
C ASP A 113 15.66 3.20 14.03
N ILE A 114 14.70 2.73 13.23
CA ILE A 114 13.42 2.18 13.69
C ILE A 114 13.32 0.66 13.51
N GLY A 115 14.34 0.04 12.92
CA GLY A 115 14.42 -1.40 12.70
C GLY A 115 14.51 -2.19 13.99
N ASN A 116 13.96 -3.41 13.97
CA ASN A 116 13.80 -4.29 15.12
C ASN A 116 12.93 -3.72 16.26
N GLY A 117 12.35 -2.53 16.08
CA GLY A 117 11.33 -2.00 16.95
C GLY A 117 9.98 -2.67 16.71
N ILE A 118 9.02 -2.37 17.61
CA ILE A 118 7.64 -2.83 17.51
C ILE A 118 6.75 -1.61 17.30
N LEU A 119 6.01 -1.60 16.19
CA LEU A 119 4.90 -0.69 15.96
C LEU A 119 3.75 -1.06 16.90
N ILE A 120 3.42 -0.13 17.80
CA ILE A 120 2.23 -0.25 18.65
C ILE A 120 0.98 -0.07 17.79
N ARG A 121 -0.13 -0.72 18.19
CA ARG A 121 -1.43 -0.64 17.52
C ARG A 121 -1.76 0.79 17.09
N THR A 122 -1.73 0.99 15.78
CA THR A 122 -1.87 2.29 15.11
C THR A 122 -3.12 2.28 14.24
N PRO A 123 -4.09 3.18 14.46
CA PRO A 123 -5.24 3.31 13.57
C PRO A 123 -4.80 3.90 12.23
N LEU A 124 -5.31 3.35 11.14
CA LEU A 124 -5.10 3.85 9.78
C LEU A 124 -6.39 4.45 9.22
N PHE A 125 -6.27 5.69 8.77
CA PHE A 125 -7.36 6.52 8.30
C PHE A 125 -7.40 6.56 6.78
N GLY A 126 -8.61 6.55 6.23
CA GLY A 126 -8.84 6.90 4.83
C GLY A 126 -8.91 8.42 4.62
N PRO A 127 -9.06 8.87 3.37
CA PRO A 127 -9.18 10.30 3.03
C PRO A 127 -10.38 11.01 3.67
N ASP A 128 -11.39 10.26 4.12
CA ASP A 128 -12.59 10.75 4.81
C ASP A 128 -12.41 10.91 6.33
N GLY A 129 -11.19 10.66 6.85
CA GLY A 129 -10.86 10.74 8.26
C GLY A 129 -11.41 9.59 9.11
N LYS A 130 -11.98 8.54 8.51
CA LYS A 130 -12.48 7.37 9.23
C LYS A 130 -11.41 6.29 9.32
N VAL A 131 -11.41 5.53 10.42
CA VAL A 131 -10.54 4.37 10.59
C VAL A 131 -11.07 3.21 9.74
N TYR A 132 -10.22 2.70 8.84
CA TYR A 132 -10.53 1.51 8.02
C TYR A 132 -9.75 0.28 8.45
N ALA A 133 -8.61 0.47 9.10
CA ALA A 133 -7.73 -0.62 9.51
C ALA A 133 -6.91 -0.25 10.73
N PHE A 134 -6.31 -1.27 11.35
CA PHE A 134 -5.28 -1.11 12.38
C PHE A 134 -3.98 -1.75 11.90
N ALA A 135 -2.84 -1.16 12.27
CA ALA A 135 -1.53 -1.71 12.01
C ALA A 135 -0.76 -1.95 13.31
N GLN A 136 -0.05 -3.06 13.41
CA GLN A 136 0.87 -3.36 14.51
C GLN A 136 1.88 -4.42 14.10
N GLY A 137 3.02 -4.49 14.79
CA GLY A 137 3.97 -5.59 14.66
C GLY A 137 5.42 -5.15 14.57
N THR A 138 6.30 -6.10 14.33
CA THR A 138 7.76 -5.87 14.24
C THR A 138 8.12 -5.14 12.97
N VAL A 139 8.90 -4.06 13.09
CA VAL A 139 9.38 -3.28 11.95
C VAL A 139 10.65 -3.93 11.41
N SER A 140 10.55 -4.41 10.16
CA SER A 140 11.68 -4.95 9.41
C SER A 140 12.14 -3.92 8.39
N THR A 141 13.42 -3.57 8.38
CA THR A 141 13.94 -2.52 7.49
C THR A 141 14.75 -3.05 6.30
N GLY A 142 14.80 -4.38 6.12
CA GLY A 142 15.60 -5.02 5.07
C GLY A 142 17.11 -4.87 5.36
N GLY A 143 17.70 -5.89 5.98
CA GLY A 143 19.03 -5.84 6.62
C GLY A 143 20.12 -5.11 5.82
N GLY A 144 20.58 -3.97 6.35
CA GLY A 144 21.74 -3.25 5.84
C GLY A 144 23.03 -3.72 6.51
N PHE A 145 23.60 -4.82 6.02
CA PHE A 145 25.02 -5.12 6.22
C PHE A 145 25.74 -4.81 4.91
N SER A 146 26.45 -3.67 4.83
CA SER A 146 27.51 -3.52 3.83
C SER A 146 28.75 -4.18 4.41
N GLU A 147 29.13 -5.32 3.86
CA GLU A 147 30.38 -6.01 4.15
C GLU A 147 31.55 -5.14 3.66
N SER A 148 32.19 -4.42 4.59
CA SER A 148 33.41 -3.67 4.31
C SER A 148 34.59 -4.64 4.33
N ASN A 149 34.93 -5.17 3.15
CA ASN A 149 36.14 -5.97 2.97
C ASN A 149 37.40 -5.16 3.32
N ARG A 150 38.26 -5.74 4.17
CA ARG A 150 39.61 -5.30 4.55
C ARG A 150 39.72 -3.96 5.30
N GLY A 151 39.59 -4.02 6.62
CA GLY A 151 40.28 -3.10 7.54
C GLY A 151 39.63 -1.75 7.88
N GLY A 152 38.44 -1.44 7.36
CA GLY A 152 37.74 -0.17 7.62
C GLY A 152 36.30 -0.38 8.06
N LYS A 153 35.91 0.22 9.19
CA LYS A 153 34.57 0.32 9.82
C LYS A 153 33.38 -0.20 8.98
N VAL A 154 32.69 -1.21 9.52
CA VAL A 154 31.35 -1.63 9.07
C VAL A 154 30.40 -0.44 9.20
N GLN A 155 29.94 0.12 8.08
CA GLN A 155 28.94 1.16 8.06
C GLN A 155 27.56 0.53 8.17
N LYS A 156 26.99 0.57 9.38
CA LYS A 156 25.60 0.15 9.61
C LYS A 156 24.68 1.17 8.94
N ASN A 157 24.05 0.80 7.83
CA ASN A 157 23.01 1.63 7.21
C ASN A 157 21.77 1.60 8.11
N PHE A 158 21.62 2.61 8.94
CA PHE A 158 20.42 2.77 9.74
C PHE A 158 19.27 3.22 8.84
N THR A 159 18.17 2.48 8.88
CA THR A 159 17.04 2.64 7.97
C THR A 159 15.88 3.23 8.75
N THR A 160 15.58 4.50 8.48
CA THR A 160 14.46 5.24 9.08
C THR A 160 13.10 4.86 8.48
N THR A 161 13.07 3.89 7.56
CA THR A 161 11.86 3.33 6.94
C THR A 161 11.95 1.81 6.97
N GLY A 162 10.84 1.16 7.29
CA GLY A 162 10.69 -0.29 7.29
C GLY A 162 9.27 -0.72 6.92
N VAL A 163 9.06 -2.02 6.93
CA VAL A 163 7.79 -2.67 6.62
C VAL A 163 7.39 -3.56 7.79
N VAL A 164 6.10 -3.59 8.10
CA VAL A 164 5.51 -4.61 8.97
C VAL A 164 4.67 -5.52 8.08
N ILE A 165 5.20 -6.71 7.83
CA ILE A 165 4.58 -7.72 6.97
C ILE A 165 3.33 -8.26 7.67
N ASN A 166 2.19 -8.28 6.98
CA ASN A 166 0.87 -8.68 7.49
C ASN A 166 0.46 -7.99 8.80
N GLY A 167 1.04 -6.80 9.06
CA GLY A 167 0.82 -6.03 10.28
C GLY A 167 -0.48 -5.24 10.28
N GLY A 168 -1.01 -4.94 9.09
CA GLY A 168 -2.32 -4.33 8.89
C GLY A 168 -3.44 -5.36 9.00
N ILE A 169 -4.56 -4.99 9.62
CA ILE A 169 -5.82 -5.74 9.62
C ILE A 169 -6.99 -4.79 9.32
N ILE A 170 -7.83 -5.18 8.39
CA ILE A 170 -8.99 -4.39 7.95
C ILE A 170 -10.11 -4.55 8.98
N GLU A 171 -10.63 -3.42 9.47
CA GLU A 171 -11.74 -3.36 10.44
C GLU A 171 -13.07 -3.00 9.75
N ARG A 172 -12.99 -2.21 8.68
CA ARG A 172 -14.18 -1.69 7.98
C ARG A 172 -14.03 -1.88 6.48
N ASN A 173 -15.09 -2.40 5.87
CA ASN A 173 -15.21 -2.48 4.43
C ASN A 173 -15.25 -1.08 3.80
N LEU A 174 -14.74 -0.95 2.59
CA LEU A 174 -14.88 0.28 1.82
C LEU A 174 -16.36 0.60 1.57
N PRO A 175 -16.74 1.88 1.50
CA PRO A 175 -18.12 2.29 1.23
C PRO A 175 -18.59 1.96 -0.21
N PHE A 176 -17.73 1.38 -1.05
CA PHE A 176 -18.08 0.94 -2.40
C PHE A 176 -18.68 -0.48 -2.37
N ASP A 177 -19.94 -0.59 -2.77
CA ASP A 177 -20.66 -1.86 -2.91
C ASP A 177 -20.96 -2.12 -4.39
N PHE A 178 -20.16 -3.01 -5.00
CA PHE A 178 -20.30 -3.39 -6.40
C PHE A 178 -21.68 -3.99 -6.70
N ASN A 179 -22.27 -4.71 -5.74
CA ASN A 179 -23.54 -5.42 -5.94
C ASN A 179 -24.76 -4.50 -5.95
N LYS A 180 -24.59 -3.21 -5.62
CA LYS A 180 -25.64 -2.21 -5.63
C LYS A 180 -25.58 -1.27 -6.84
N GLN A 181 -24.72 -1.55 -7.81
CA GLN A 181 -24.61 -0.73 -9.02
C GLN A 181 -25.52 -1.32 -10.11
N ASP A 182 -26.39 -0.49 -10.68
CA ASP A 182 -27.27 -0.88 -11.79
C ASP A 182 -26.53 -0.91 -13.15
N TYR A 183 -25.35 -0.28 -13.21
CA TYR A 183 -24.53 -0.19 -14.41
C TYR A 183 -23.04 -0.30 -14.08
N LEU A 184 -22.28 -0.89 -15.00
CA LEU A 184 -20.82 -1.00 -14.92
C LEU A 184 -20.19 0.09 -15.77
N VAL A 185 -19.40 0.98 -15.16
CA VAL A 185 -18.63 1.98 -15.93
C VAL A 185 -17.21 1.47 -16.13
N LEU A 186 -16.81 1.38 -17.39
CA LEU A 186 -15.46 1.02 -17.80
C LEU A 186 -14.74 2.26 -18.34
N THR A 187 -13.52 2.49 -17.88
CA THR A 187 -12.62 3.54 -18.41
C THR A 187 -11.47 2.89 -19.15
N LEU A 188 -11.15 3.37 -20.34
CA LEU A 188 -9.99 2.88 -21.09
C LEU A 188 -8.69 3.28 -20.41
N LYS A 189 -7.72 2.36 -20.35
CA LYS A 189 -6.34 2.66 -19.94
C LYS A 189 -5.66 3.61 -20.93
N HIS A 190 -5.98 3.46 -22.21
CA HIS A 190 -5.53 4.31 -23.30
C HIS A 190 -6.76 4.96 -23.98
N PRO A 191 -7.03 6.25 -23.73
CA PRO A 191 -8.21 6.91 -24.27
C PRO A 191 -8.26 6.89 -25.81
N ASP A 192 -9.28 6.26 -26.38
CA ASP A 192 -9.53 6.20 -27.82
C ASP A 192 -11.04 6.00 -28.08
N PHE A 193 -11.63 6.86 -28.90
CA PHE A 193 -13.07 6.85 -29.16
C PHE A 193 -13.53 5.63 -29.97
N LEU A 194 -12.73 5.16 -30.94
CA LEU A 194 -13.05 4.01 -31.76
C LEU A 194 -12.99 2.73 -30.92
N LYS A 195 -11.96 2.59 -30.07
CA LYS A 195 -11.87 1.48 -29.11
C LYS A 195 -13.02 1.50 -28.11
N ALA A 196 -13.36 2.66 -27.56
CA ALA A 196 -14.46 2.80 -26.61
C ALA A 196 -15.79 2.32 -27.21
N LYS A 197 -16.08 2.76 -28.44
CA LYS A 197 -17.27 2.33 -29.18
C LYS A 197 -17.26 0.83 -29.46
N GLY A 198 -16.16 0.30 -30.01
CA GLY A 198 -16.07 -1.13 -30.32
C GLY A 198 -16.25 -2.03 -29.09
N ILE A 199 -15.65 -1.65 -27.97
CA ILE A 199 -15.82 -2.35 -26.69
C ILE A 199 -17.27 -2.28 -26.21
N ALA A 200 -17.91 -1.11 -26.27
CA ALA A 200 -19.31 -0.95 -25.87
C ALA A 200 -20.24 -1.80 -26.74
N ASP A 201 -20.09 -1.76 -28.06
CA ASP A 201 -20.89 -2.54 -29.01
C ASP A 201 -20.73 -4.05 -28.73
N THR A 202 -19.49 -4.52 -28.56
CA THR A 202 -19.18 -5.95 -28.27
C THR A 202 -19.81 -6.43 -26.96
N ILE A 203 -19.74 -5.62 -25.89
CA ILE A 203 -20.35 -5.97 -24.60
C ILE A 203 -21.88 -6.02 -24.73
N ASN A 204 -22.47 -5.03 -25.38
CA ASN A 204 -23.92 -4.94 -25.54
C ASN A 204 -24.50 -6.11 -26.34
N GLU A 205 -23.80 -6.53 -27.39
CA GLU A 205 -24.13 -7.74 -28.17
C GLU A 205 -24.03 -9.01 -27.32
N SER A 206 -22.98 -9.16 -26.52
CA SER A 206 -22.78 -10.37 -25.69
C SER A 206 -23.80 -10.53 -24.56
N PHE A 207 -24.35 -9.44 -24.04
CA PHE A 207 -25.29 -9.46 -22.90
C PHE A 207 -26.74 -9.17 -23.29
N ASN A 208 -27.06 -9.05 -24.59
CA ASN A 208 -28.40 -8.70 -25.11
C ASN A 208 -29.02 -7.45 -24.45
N TRP A 209 -28.21 -6.43 -24.13
CA TRP A 209 -28.72 -5.24 -23.42
C TRP A 209 -29.65 -4.37 -24.29
N PHE A 210 -29.66 -4.57 -25.62
CA PHE A 210 -30.50 -3.85 -26.59
C PHE A 210 -31.37 -4.77 -27.48
N ALA A 211 -31.77 -5.95 -26.99
CA ALA A 211 -32.76 -6.80 -27.65
C ALA A 211 -34.14 -6.72 -26.96
#